data_AF-A0A1V4VCM1-F1
#
_entry.id   AF-A0A1V4VCM1-F1
#
_cell.length_a   1.000
_cell.length_b   1.000
_cell.length_c   1.000
_cell.angle_alpha   90.00
_cell.angle_beta   90.00
_cell.angle_gamma   90.00
#
_symmetry.space_group_name_H-M   'P 1'
#
loop_
_entity.id
_entity.type
_entity.pdbx_description
1 polymer ?
#
loop_
_entity_poly.entity_id
_entity_poly.type
_entity_poly.pdbx_seq_one_letter_code
_entity_poly.pdbx_strand_id
1 'polypeptide(L)'
;MLNPAVPLGLEKVIARAMAKSPSGRYETARQMARELEDISGAGVKDTPRTDTEDEFATRVIPTVRGTAGDIQPVEREARGKKRSYAWLWAALIILGLFIAGAAAYQFYFNVKEVTMPSVVGKTLDEAKSILLDQGIKSKNINVTRSNNPDVPADNVIAQDPTAGTRIKVNRYVTLNVSQGAEQRTVPSVIGQKLSDAISVINKNDLNVAEPVQEKYSDTYVQGVVMEQEPKPGDKLAKGSAVVLYVSMGKQPMTHKVPDLTGLTVEKAKAELEKLKLILDENITRVKSTSYFSGHVITQIPAKDTEVQEGSTVKVTVSDGPGPTMRTASVEAKFDDDKKEHELRIVVKDVRGTTDAFVGTVKNEKSVVKVVPYYGKATIQVYVDKILKGEESFE
;
A
#
# COMPACT_ATOMS: atom_id res chain seq x y z
N MET A 1 58.54 4.18 -12.77
CA MET A 1 57.61 3.69 -13.79
C MET A 1 56.22 4.00 -13.29
N LEU A 2 55.56 5.00 -13.87
CA LEU A 2 54.26 5.50 -13.40
C LEU A 2 53.07 4.78 -14.06
N ASN A 3 53.28 4.04 -15.16
CA ASN A 3 52.28 3.12 -15.71
C ASN A 3 52.93 2.10 -16.68
N PRO A 4 52.85 0.77 -16.44
CA PRO A 4 53.43 -0.25 -17.33
C PRO A 4 52.70 -0.41 -18.67
N ALA A 5 51.52 0.21 -18.85
CA ALA A 5 50.75 0.15 -20.10
C ALA A 5 51.18 1.20 -21.15
N VAL A 6 52.11 2.11 -20.81
CA VAL A 6 52.57 3.18 -21.72
C VAL A 6 53.95 2.81 -22.28
N PRO A 7 54.18 2.94 -23.60
CA PRO A 7 55.50 2.72 -24.19
C PRO A 7 56.57 3.62 -23.55
N LEU A 8 57.74 3.04 -23.26
CA LEU A 8 58.80 3.66 -22.48
C LEU A 8 59.34 4.97 -23.10
N GLY A 9 59.24 5.12 -24.43
CA GLY A 9 59.55 6.38 -25.12
C GLY A 9 58.57 7.50 -24.81
N LEU A 10 57.27 7.20 -24.79
CA LEU A 10 56.21 8.19 -24.53
C LEU A 10 56.21 8.63 -23.06
N GLU A 11 56.55 7.73 -22.13
CA GLU A 11 56.71 8.07 -20.71
C GLU A 11 57.80 9.13 -20.50
N LYS A 12 58.91 9.06 -21.24
CA LYS A 12 60.00 10.05 -21.14
C LYS A 12 59.59 11.44 -21.57
N VAL A 13 58.83 11.55 -22.67
CA VAL A 13 58.33 12.86 -23.15
C VAL A 13 57.36 13.46 -22.13
N ILE A 14 56.45 12.65 -21.58
CA ILE A 14 55.51 13.10 -20.55
C ILE A 14 56.25 13.55 -19.29
N ALA A 15 57.24 12.77 -18.82
CA ALA A 15 58.04 13.11 -17.64
C ALA A 15 58.81 14.43 -17.83
N ARG A 16 59.37 14.66 -19.02
CA ARG A 16 60.07 15.91 -19.35
C ARG A 16 59.13 17.09 -19.45
N ALA A 17 57.95 16.92 -20.06
CA ALA A 17 56.91 17.95 -20.12
C ALA A 17 56.38 18.35 -18.73
N MET A 18 56.29 17.37 -17.83
CA MET A 18 55.81 17.54 -16.45
C MET A 18 56.93 17.90 -15.46
N ALA A 19 58.16 18.15 -15.92
CA ALA A 19 59.27 18.47 -15.04
C ALA A 19 58.95 19.70 -14.16
N LYS A 20 59.29 19.63 -12.87
CA LYS A 20 58.95 20.68 -11.90
C LYS A 20 59.69 22.00 -12.19
N SER A 21 60.91 21.93 -12.70
CA SER A 21 61.72 23.08 -13.12
C SER A 21 61.46 23.45 -14.58
N PRO A 22 61.24 24.74 -14.92
CA PRO A 22 61.02 25.18 -16.30
C PRO A 22 62.13 24.81 -17.28
N SER A 23 63.39 24.88 -16.84
CA SER A 23 64.57 24.47 -17.63
C SER A 23 64.67 22.96 -17.88
N GLY A 24 63.86 22.14 -17.19
CA GLY A 24 63.75 20.71 -17.42
C GLY A 24 62.70 20.32 -18.46
N ARG A 25 61.93 21.29 -18.98
CA ARG A 25 60.87 21.08 -19.98
C ARG A 25 61.38 21.39 -21.40
N TYR A 26 60.53 21.14 -22.38
CA TYR A 26 60.77 21.57 -23.76
C TYR A 26 60.74 23.09 -23.86
N GLU A 27 61.76 23.68 -24.49
CA GLU A 27 61.83 25.13 -24.71
C GLU A 27 60.83 25.60 -25.76
N THR A 28 60.49 24.73 -26.72
CA THR A 28 59.51 25.02 -27.77
C THR A 28 58.65 23.79 -28.09
N ALA A 29 57.41 24.04 -28.53
CA ALA A 29 56.50 22.97 -28.95
C ALA A 29 57.05 22.13 -30.12
N ARG A 30 57.90 22.72 -30.99
CA ARG A 30 58.56 22.00 -32.10
C ARG A 30 59.52 20.92 -31.61
N GLN A 31 60.24 21.17 -30.52
CA GLN A 31 61.17 20.18 -29.96
C GLN A 31 60.42 18.96 -29.41
N MET A 32 59.29 19.18 -28.75
CA MET A 32 58.40 18.14 -28.27
C MET A 32 57.77 17.34 -29.43
N ALA A 33 57.35 18.03 -30.50
CA ALA A 33 56.78 17.39 -31.68
C ALA A 33 57.77 16.44 -32.35
N ARG A 34 59.04 16.84 -32.52
CA ARG A 34 60.09 15.98 -33.10
C ARG A 34 60.33 14.71 -32.27
N GLU A 35 60.39 14.83 -30.94
CA GLU A 35 60.64 13.68 -30.07
C GLU A 35 59.45 12.69 -30.06
N LEU A 36 58.22 13.19 -30.20
CA LEU A 36 57.03 12.33 -30.38
C LEU A 36 57.02 11.66 -31.77
N GLU A 37 57.47 12.38 -32.80
CA GLU A 37 57.55 11.87 -34.17
C GLU A 37 58.58 10.74 -34.28
N ASP A 38 59.75 10.90 -33.68
CA ASP A 38 60.79 9.86 -33.55
C ASP A 38 60.29 8.58 -32.85
N ILE A 39 59.41 8.72 -31.85
CA ILE A 39 58.81 7.57 -31.13
C ILE A 39 57.69 6.91 -31.94
N SER A 40 56.98 7.68 -32.77
CA SER A 40 55.85 7.21 -33.56
C SER A 40 56.25 6.44 -34.83
N GLY A 41 57.53 6.52 -35.25
CA GLY A 41 58.05 5.81 -36.42
C GLY A 41 57.49 6.31 -37.76
N ALA A 42 56.76 7.43 -37.78
CA ALA A 42 56.19 8.02 -38.97
C ALA A 42 57.23 8.90 -39.70
N GLY A 43 58.09 8.29 -40.50
CA GLY A 43 58.98 9.04 -41.40
C GLY A 43 58.24 9.53 -42.64
N VAL A 44 58.04 10.85 -42.79
CA VAL A 44 57.66 11.48 -44.07
C VAL A 44 58.44 12.78 -44.33
N LYS A 45 59.40 12.64 -45.24
CA LYS A 45 59.83 13.53 -46.34
C LYS A 45 59.76 15.05 -46.16
N ASP A 46 60.97 15.58 -46.05
CA ASP A 46 61.42 16.91 -46.46
C ASP A 46 60.73 17.39 -47.76
N THR A 47 60.05 18.54 -47.69
CA THR A 47 59.78 19.39 -48.86
C THR A 47 60.06 20.84 -48.50
N PRO A 48 60.85 21.58 -49.28
CA PRO A 48 61.18 22.96 -48.99
C PRO A 48 60.08 23.89 -49.53
N ARG A 49 59.54 24.78 -48.69
CA ARG A 49 58.81 25.95 -49.18
C ARG A 49 58.81 27.11 -48.17
N THR A 50 59.63 28.09 -48.53
CA THR A 50 59.40 29.55 -48.48
C THR A 50 58.71 30.13 -47.25
N ASP A 51 59.53 30.65 -46.33
CA ASP A 51 59.13 31.69 -45.38
C ASP A 51 59.35 33.07 -46.02
N THR A 52 58.27 33.82 -46.19
CA THR A 52 58.30 35.26 -46.46
C THR A 52 57.51 35.98 -45.35
N GLU A 53 58.26 36.79 -44.58
CA GLU A 53 57.91 38.06 -43.90
C GLU A 53 56.84 38.02 -42.78
N ASP A 54 56.89 38.82 -41.71
CA ASP A 54 57.86 39.70 -41.02
C ASP A 54 57.18 40.01 -39.65
N GLU A 55 57.85 40.37 -38.56
CA GLU A 55 58.10 41.74 -38.12
C GLU A 55 58.69 41.68 -36.70
N PHE A 56 59.46 42.69 -36.28
CA PHE A 56 60.20 42.86 -35.00
C PHE A 56 61.71 42.53 -34.99
N ALA A 57 62.42 42.71 -36.10
CA ALA A 57 63.87 42.83 -36.10
C ALA A 57 64.30 44.25 -36.50
N THR A 58 64.48 45.15 -35.52
CA THR A 58 65.09 46.47 -35.76
C THR A 58 66.58 46.28 -36.04
N ARG A 59 66.96 46.46 -37.31
CA ARG A 59 68.32 46.35 -37.82
C ARG A 59 69.20 47.52 -37.37
N VAL A 60 70.46 47.20 -37.10
CA VAL A 60 71.59 48.14 -36.95
C VAL A 60 72.05 48.58 -38.35
N ILE A 61 72.28 49.88 -38.56
CA ILE A 61 72.74 50.48 -39.83
C ILE A 61 74.28 50.68 -39.77
N PRO A 62 75.02 50.46 -40.87
CA PRO A 62 76.48 50.36 -40.85
C PRO A 62 77.22 51.71 -40.99
N THR A 63 78.48 51.66 -40.59
CA THR A 63 79.49 52.72 -40.60
C THR A 63 79.98 53.05 -42.01
N VAL A 64 79.98 54.34 -42.39
CA VAL A 64 80.76 54.88 -43.52
C VAL A 64 81.57 56.08 -43.02
N ARG A 65 82.84 56.15 -43.42
CA ARG A 65 83.92 56.96 -42.84
C ARG A 65 84.39 58.02 -43.84
N GLY A 66 84.53 59.27 -43.37
CA GLY A 66 85.27 60.39 -43.98
C GLY A 66 84.46 61.24 -44.97
N THR A 67 84.56 62.58 -45.03
CA THR A 67 85.52 63.56 -44.52
C THR A 67 84.91 64.98 -44.57
N ALA A 68 85.32 65.83 -43.62
CA ALA A 68 85.50 67.29 -43.64
C ALA A 68 84.62 68.20 -44.55
N GLY A 69 83.99 69.20 -43.92
CA GLY A 69 83.44 70.38 -44.59
C GLY A 69 82.82 71.36 -43.59
N ASP A 70 83.27 72.60 -43.65
CA ASP A 70 83.17 73.68 -42.66
C ASP A 70 81.80 74.36 -42.48
N ILE A 71 81.54 74.76 -41.23
CA ILE A 71 81.05 76.05 -40.69
C ILE A 71 79.76 76.68 -41.30
N GLN A 72 78.73 76.90 -40.46
CA GLN A 72 78.30 78.26 -40.03
C GLN A 72 77.18 78.27 -38.94
N PRO A 73 77.13 79.28 -38.05
CA PRO A 73 76.34 79.28 -36.81
C PRO A 73 75.09 80.18 -36.81
N VAL A 74 74.06 79.70 -36.10
CA VAL A 74 73.03 80.33 -35.24
C VAL A 74 72.52 81.76 -35.53
N GLU A 75 71.19 81.90 -35.69
CA GLU A 75 70.42 83.08 -35.23
C GLU A 75 69.05 82.62 -34.64
N ARG A 76 68.64 83.32 -33.57
CA ARG A 76 67.67 82.96 -32.52
C ARG A 76 66.20 83.10 -32.93
N GLU A 77 65.30 82.40 -32.20
CA GLU A 77 64.20 83.07 -31.51
C GLU A 77 63.83 82.40 -30.18
N ALA A 78 63.73 83.24 -29.14
CA ALA A 78 63.37 82.88 -27.78
C ALA A 78 61.85 82.72 -27.63
N ARG A 79 61.39 81.56 -27.13
CA ARG A 79 60.04 81.44 -26.54
C ARG A 79 60.12 81.03 -25.08
N GLY A 80 59.68 81.95 -24.23
CA GLY A 80 59.68 81.82 -22.78
C GLY A 80 58.93 80.57 -22.31
N LYS A 81 59.58 79.81 -21.44
CA LYS A 81 58.98 78.72 -20.67
C LYS A 81 57.91 79.29 -19.73
N LYS A 82 56.63 79.22 -20.13
CA LYS A 82 55.54 79.18 -19.15
C LYS A 82 55.50 77.76 -18.58
N ARG A 83 55.74 77.60 -17.27
CA ARG A 83 55.59 76.32 -16.56
C ARG A 83 54.16 75.83 -16.78
N SER A 84 53.96 74.84 -17.65
CA SER A 84 52.64 74.30 -17.91
C SER A 84 52.22 73.46 -16.71
N TYR A 85 51.14 73.84 -16.05
CA TYR A 85 50.53 73.07 -14.97
C TYR A 85 49.89 71.74 -15.45
N ALA A 86 50.21 71.28 -16.67
CA ALA A 86 49.72 70.04 -17.25
C ALA A 86 50.05 68.82 -16.39
N TRP A 87 51.21 68.81 -15.71
CA TRP A 87 51.56 67.75 -14.77
C TRP A 87 50.74 67.82 -13.47
N LEU A 88 50.36 69.01 -13.00
CA LEU A 88 49.45 69.17 -11.86
C LEU A 88 48.02 68.72 -12.21
N TRP A 89 47.54 68.99 -13.42
CA TRP A 89 46.25 68.49 -13.90
C TRP A 89 46.25 66.97 -14.11
N ALA A 90 47.32 66.39 -14.66
CA ALA A 90 47.49 64.94 -14.75
C ALA A 90 47.55 64.29 -13.35
N ALA A 91 48.27 64.89 -12.40
CA ALA A 91 48.31 64.42 -11.02
C ALA A 91 46.94 64.51 -10.33
N LEU A 92 46.17 65.57 -10.57
CA LEU A 92 44.80 65.72 -10.07
C LEU A 92 43.82 64.69 -10.65
N ILE A 93 43.94 64.37 -11.95
CA ILE A 93 43.11 63.33 -12.59
C ILE A 93 43.45 61.95 -12.04
N ILE A 94 44.74 61.63 -11.88
CA ILE A 94 45.20 60.37 -11.29
C ILE A 94 44.74 60.28 -9.83
N LEU A 95 44.82 61.37 -9.05
CA LEU A 95 44.32 61.42 -7.69
C LEU A 95 42.79 61.25 -7.64
N GLY A 96 42.05 61.86 -8.57
CA GLY A 96 40.61 61.69 -8.72
C GLY A 96 40.22 60.26 -9.05
N LEU A 97 40.92 59.60 -9.97
CA LEU A 97 40.73 58.17 -10.29
C LEU A 97 41.11 57.27 -9.11
N PHE A 98 42.14 57.62 -8.35
CA PHE A 98 42.55 56.87 -7.17
C PHE A 98 41.50 56.99 -6.05
N ILE A 99 40.96 58.19 -5.81
CA ILE A 99 39.87 58.42 -4.85
C ILE A 99 38.59 57.71 -5.32
N ALA A 100 38.24 57.80 -6.60
CA ALA A 100 37.10 57.10 -7.17
C ALA A 100 37.27 55.57 -7.08
N GLY A 101 38.48 55.07 -7.35
CA GLY A 101 38.83 53.65 -7.21
C GLY A 101 38.78 53.18 -5.75
N ALA A 102 39.28 53.98 -4.81
CA ALA A 102 39.23 53.68 -3.38
C ALA A 102 37.80 53.73 -2.84
N ALA A 103 36.98 54.69 -3.29
CA ALA A 103 35.56 54.80 -2.96
C ALA A 103 34.76 53.62 -3.55
N ALA A 104 35.02 53.26 -4.81
CA ALA A 104 34.42 52.08 -5.44
C ALA A 104 34.85 50.79 -4.72
N TYR A 105 36.10 50.68 -4.30
CA TYR A 105 36.61 49.55 -3.52
C TYR A 105 35.89 49.45 -2.16
N GLN A 106 35.81 50.55 -1.41
CA GLN A 106 35.05 50.56 -0.15
C GLN A 106 33.58 50.20 -0.38
N PHE A 107 32.93 50.75 -1.40
CA PHE A 107 31.53 50.48 -1.69
C PHE A 107 31.26 49.03 -2.14
N TYR A 108 32.16 48.42 -2.91
CA TYR A 108 32.00 47.04 -3.38
C TYR A 108 32.42 45.99 -2.36
N PHE A 109 33.46 46.24 -1.55
CA PHE A 109 34.01 45.25 -0.63
C PHE A 109 33.43 45.35 0.79
N ASN A 110 32.86 46.50 1.18
CA ASN A 110 32.25 46.71 2.50
C ASN A 110 30.74 46.43 2.46
N VAL A 111 30.39 45.14 2.46
CA VAL A 111 28.99 44.67 2.48
C VAL A 111 28.54 44.49 3.92
N LYS A 112 27.35 45.03 4.26
CA LYS A 112 26.73 44.88 5.58
C LYS A 112 26.67 43.41 6.01
N GLU A 113 27.12 43.14 7.22
CA GLU A 113 27.01 41.83 7.86
C GLU A 113 25.79 41.77 8.79
N VAL A 114 25.16 40.61 8.85
CA VAL A 114 24.02 40.32 9.71
C VAL A 114 24.23 38.97 10.38
N THR A 115 23.66 38.81 11.57
CA THR A 115 23.69 37.54 12.30
C THR A 115 22.55 36.68 11.80
N MET A 116 22.86 35.44 11.40
CA MET A 116 21.86 34.53 10.84
C MET A 116 20.78 34.20 11.88
N PRO A 117 19.49 34.49 11.62
CA PRO A 117 18.41 34.10 12.53
C PRO A 117 18.17 32.59 12.51
N SER A 118 17.55 32.07 13.57
CA SER A 118 17.06 30.69 13.60
C SER A 118 15.69 30.62 12.91
N VAL A 119 15.64 29.95 11.77
CA VAL A 119 14.41 29.69 11.01
C VAL A 119 14.04 28.21 10.95
N VAL A 120 14.84 27.33 11.56
CA VAL A 120 14.53 25.90 11.70
C VAL A 120 13.24 25.73 12.51
N GLY A 121 12.35 24.85 12.04
CA GLY A 121 11.04 24.59 12.63
C GLY A 121 9.95 25.60 12.26
N LYS A 122 10.30 26.71 11.60
CA LYS A 122 9.30 27.67 11.08
C LYS A 122 8.77 27.24 9.72
N THR A 123 7.60 27.76 9.35
CA THR A 123 7.06 27.61 8.01
C THR A 123 7.97 28.31 6.99
N LEU A 124 7.96 27.86 5.74
CA LEU A 124 8.76 28.47 4.67
C LEU A 124 8.49 29.97 4.52
N ASP A 125 7.24 30.40 4.69
CA ASP A 125 6.84 31.79 4.53
C ASP A 125 7.30 32.64 5.71
N GLU A 126 7.17 32.14 6.95
CA GLU A 126 7.74 32.80 8.13
C GLU A 126 9.27 32.91 8.02
N ALA A 127 9.94 31.83 7.63
CA ALA A 127 11.38 31.79 7.45
C ALA A 127 11.84 32.83 6.43
N LYS A 128 11.15 32.92 5.28
CA LYS A 128 11.43 33.94 4.27
C LYS A 128 11.22 35.35 4.81
N SER A 129 10.13 35.61 5.53
CA SER A 129 9.87 36.93 6.14
C SER A 129 11.02 37.34 7.06
N ILE A 130 11.42 36.45 7.96
CA ILE A 130 12.50 36.71 8.92
C ILE A 130 13.83 37.00 8.20
N LEU A 131 14.16 36.26 7.13
CA LEU A 131 15.38 36.49 6.36
C LEU A 131 15.32 37.82 5.59
N LEU A 132 14.17 38.17 5.02
CA LEU A 132 13.94 39.44 4.33
C LEU A 132 14.07 40.63 5.30
N ASP A 133 13.53 40.50 6.51
CA ASP A 133 13.63 41.52 7.57
C ASP A 133 15.09 41.74 8.02
N GLN A 134 15.93 40.71 7.95
CA GLN A 134 17.38 40.82 8.17
C GLN A 134 18.14 41.39 6.96
N GLY A 135 17.46 41.78 5.87
CA GLY A 135 18.06 42.38 4.68
C GLY A 135 18.66 41.37 3.70
N ILE A 136 18.40 40.07 3.87
CA ILE A 136 18.78 39.03 2.92
C ILE A 136 17.79 39.08 1.75
N LYS A 137 18.27 39.32 0.54
CA LYS A 137 17.41 39.46 -0.64
C LYS A 137 16.79 38.11 -0.99
N SER A 138 15.52 38.11 -1.43
CA SER A 138 14.79 36.90 -1.87
C SER A 138 15.56 36.05 -2.88
N LYS A 139 16.24 36.68 -3.84
CA LYS A 139 17.08 36.00 -4.86
C LYS A 139 18.26 35.21 -4.29
N ASN A 140 18.65 35.49 -3.04
CA ASN A 140 19.72 34.79 -2.36
C ASN A 140 19.20 33.64 -1.48
N ILE A 141 17.88 33.44 -1.39
CA ILE A 141 17.28 32.34 -0.63
C ILE A 141 17.02 31.19 -1.60
N ASN A 142 17.79 30.12 -1.46
CA ASN A 142 17.58 28.87 -2.17
C ASN A 142 16.75 27.92 -1.31
N VAL A 143 15.78 27.24 -1.92
CA VAL A 143 14.89 26.31 -1.22
C VAL A 143 15.08 24.92 -1.80
N THR A 144 15.56 24.00 -0.98
CA THR A 144 15.58 22.57 -1.28
C THR A 144 14.46 21.89 -0.50
N ARG A 145 13.95 20.78 -1.03
CA ARG A 145 12.87 20.02 -0.41
C ARG A 145 13.32 18.58 -0.18
N SER A 146 13.00 18.04 0.99
CA SER A 146 13.26 16.64 1.33
C SER A 146 12.14 16.06 2.19
N ASN A 147 11.93 14.75 2.11
CA ASN A 147 10.96 14.06 2.98
C ASN A 147 11.53 13.93 4.39
N ASN A 148 10.71 14.23 5.39
CA ASN A 148 11.05 14.03 6.80
C ASN A 148 9.76 13.65 7.55
N PRO A 149 9.69 12.46 8.17
CA PRO A 149 8.49 12.03 8.90
C PRO A 149 8.26 12.80 10.21
N ASP A 150 9.31 13.37 10.81
CA ASP A 150 9.25 14.05 12.10
C ASP A 150 8.92 15.55 11.98
N VAL A 151 9.09 16.12 10.79
CA VAL A 151 8.87 17.55 10.53
C VAL A 151 7.67 17.72 9.58
N PRO A 152 6.62 18.48 9.98
CA PRO A 152 5.47 18.75 9.14
C PRO A 152 5.85 19.35 7.78
N ALA A 153 5.03 19.10 6.76
CA ALA A 153 5.24 19.67 5.43
C ALA A 153 5.31 21.21 5.49
N ASP A 154 6.15 21.78 4.62
CA ASP A 154 6.45 23.22 4.50
C ASP A 154 7.18 23.86 5.68
N ASN A 155 7.63 23.08 6.68
CA ASN A 155 8.52 23.57 7.73
C ASN A 155 10.00 23.37 7.38
N VAL A 156 10.86 24.29 7.82
CA VAL A 156 12.31 24.21 7.60
C VAL A 156 12.94 23.14 8.50
N ILE A 157 13.54 22.12 7.88
CA ILE A 157 14.31 21.05 8.54
C ILE A 157 15.69 21.56 8.94
N ALA A 158 16.35 22.26 8.01
CA ALA A 158 17.72 22.73 8.18
C ALA A 158 17.95 24.02 7.39
N GLN A 159 18.89 24.82 7.87
CA GLN A 159 19.33 26.04 7.21
C GLN A 159 20.86 26.04 7.08
N ASP A 160 21.35 26.61 5.99
CA ASP A 160 22.76 26.92 5.79
C ASP A 160 22.90 28.34 5.23
N PRO A 161 23.66 29.25 5.86
CA PRO A 161 24.42 29.10 7.11
C PRO A 161 23.58 28.83 8.38
N THR A 162 24.22 28.22 9.39
CA THR A 162 23.58 27.91 10.67
C THR A 162 23.26 29.17 11.47
N ALA A 163 22.23 29.09 12.32
CA ALA A 163 21.82 30.20 13.18
C ALA A 163 22.99 30.73 14.04
N GLY A 164 23.05 32.05 14.23
CA GLY A 164 24.13 32.74 14.96
C GLY A 164 25.37 33.04 14.12
N THR A 165 25.50 32.49 12.91
CA THR A 165 26.65 32.77 12.02
C THR A 165 26.56 34.21 11.49
N ARG A 166 27.68 34.96 11.53
CA ARG A 166 27.76 36.27 10.86
C ARG A 166 27.98 36.08 9.36
N ILE A 167 27.08 36.64 8.57
CA ILE A 167 27.10 36.52 7.11
C ILE A 167 26.89 37.88 6.45
N LYS A 168 27.46 38.06 5.26
CA LYS A 168 27.16 39.22 4.41
C LYS A 168 25.74 39.08 3.87
N VAL A 169 24.99 40.18 3.79
CA VAL A 169 23.59 40.20 3.29
C VAL A 169 23.43 39.70 1.84
N ASN A 170 24.52 39.66 1.08
CA ASN A 170 24.54 39.13 -0.30
C ASN A 170 24.87 37.64 -0.39
N ARG A 171 25.15 36.95 0.74
CA ARG A 171 25.43 35.51 0.75
C ARG A 171 24.15 34.71 0.48
N TYR A 172 24.30 33.59 -0.20
CA TYR A 172 23.21 32.64 -0.42
C TYR A 172 22.88 31.88 0.87
N VAL A 173 21.58 31.74 1.12
CA VAL A 173 21.01 30.98 2.24
C VAL A 173 20.20 29.84 1.66
N THR A 174 20.53 28.61 2.04
CA THR A 174 19.79 27.42 1.61
C THR A 174 18.89 26.97 2.76
N LEU A 175 17.60 26.86 2.49
CA LEU A 175 16.62 26.30 3.39
C LEU A 175 16.22 24.92 2.88
N ASN A 176 16.42 23.88 3.69
CA ASN A 176 15.86 22.56 3.43
C ASN A 176 14.49 22.49 4.09
N VAL A 177 13.45 22.33 3.28
CA VAL A 177 12.05 22.32 3.71
C VAL A 177 11.48 20.92 3.65
N SER A 178 10.75 20.53 4.68
CA SER A 178 10.09 19.24 4.76
C SER A 178 8.94 19.13 3.76
N GLN A 179 8.85 17.97 3.11
CA GLN A 179 7.66 17.55 2.37
C GLN A 179 6.75 16.64 3.21
N GLY A 180 7.04 16.51 4.51
CA GLY A 180 6.43 15.53 5.39
C GLY A 180 6.93 14.11 5.13
N ALA A 181 6.24 13.13 5.70
CA ALA A 181 6.51 11.72 5.46
C ALA A 181 6.38 11.37 3.96
N GLU A 182 7.26 10.50 3.48
CA GLU A 182 7.20 9.99 2.11
C GLU A 182 5.86 9.26 1.90
N GLN A 183 5.06 9.70 0.94
CA GLN A 183 3.74 9.10 0.68
C GLN A 183 3.82 8.01 -0.39
N ARG A 184 3.08 6.92 -0.18
CA ARG A 184 2.91 5.78 -1.08
C ARG A 184 1.44 5.60 -1.41
N THR A 185 1.18 5.24 -2.66
CA THR A 185 -0.17 4.96 -3.14
C THR A 185 -0.56 3.55 -2.73
N VAL A 186 -1.73 3.41 -2.12
CA VAL A 186 -2.27 2.11 -1.72
C VAL A 186 -2.62 1.30 -2.97
N PRO A 187 -2.01 0.12 -3.19
CA PRO A 187 -2.33 -0.71 -4.34
C PRO A 187 -3.71 -1.39 -4.18
N SER A 188 -4.30 -1.79 -5.31
CA SER A 188 -5.49 -2.65 -5.29
C SER A 188 -5.08 -4.11 -5.15
N VAL A 189 -5.55 -4.77 -4.09
CA VAL A 189 -5.35 -6.20 -3.83
C VAL A 189 -6.66 -6.98 -3.70
N ILE A 190 -7.80 -6.32 -3.89
CA ILE A 190 -9.12 -6.94 -3.89
C ILE A 190 -9.17 -8.02 -4.99
N GLY A 191 -9.67 -9.22 -4.63
CA GLY A 191 -9.73 -10.38 -5.52
C GLY A 191 -8.46 -11.20 -5.61
N GLN A 192 -7.36 -10.78 -4.95
CA GLN A 192 -6.12 -11.55 -4.90
C GLN A 192 -6.10 -12.51 -3.70
N LYS A 193 -5.30 -13.59 -3.80
CA LYS A 193 -5.01 -14.45 -2.65
C LYS A 193 -4.25 -13.65 -1.59
N LEU A 194 -4.46 -13.98 -0.32
CA LEU A 194 -3.80 -13.28 0.79
C LEU A 194 -2.27 -13.19 0.64
N SER A 195 -1.60 -14.27 0.22
CA SER A 195 -0.15 -14.29 0.00
C SER A 195 0.33 -13.28 -1.05
N ASP A 196 -0.45 -13.16 -2.13
CA ASP A 196 -0.12 -12.30 -3.27
C ASP A 196 -0.39 -10.84 -2.89
N ALA A 197 -1.50 -10.59 -2.19
CA ALA A 197 -1.86 -9.28 -1.63
C ALA A 197 -0.77 -8.74 -0.69
N ILE A 198 -0.28 -9.57 0.24
CA ILE A 198 0.82 -9.22 1.14
C ILE A 198 2.07 -8.82 0.34
N SER A 199 2.42 -9.60 -0.68
CA SER A 199 3.58 -9.34 -1.53
C SER A 199 3.47 -8.02 -2.31
N VAL A 200 2.29 -7.72 -2.84
CA VAL A 200 2.01 -6.46 -3.57
C VAL A 200 2.06 -5.24 -2.65
N ILE A 201 1.52 -5.35 -1.44
CA ILE A 201 1.54 -4.27 -0.44
C ILE A 201 2.98 -3.98 0.01
N ASN A 202 3.74 -5.02 0.37
CA ASN A 202 5.13 -4.88 0.80
C ASN A 202 6.02 -4.30 -0.31
N LYS A 203 5.78 -4.68 -1.57
CA LYS A 203 6.50 -4.12 -2.73
C LYS A 203 6.24 -2.61 -2.93
N ASN A 204 5.14 -2.08 -2.42
CA ASN A 204 4.83 -0.65 -2.44
C ASN A 204 5.36 0.11 -1.20
N ASP A 205 6.24 -0.50 -0.41
CA ASP A 205 6.77 0.03 0.85
C ASP A 205 5.65 0.36 1.88
N LEU A 206 4.57 -0.43 1.85
CA LEU A 206 3.48 -0.44 2.82
C LEU A 206 3.47 -1.79 3.56
N ASN A 207 2.78 -1.87 4.69
CA ASN A 207 2.67 -3.10 5.49
C ASN A 207 1.22 -3.61 5.50
N VAL A 208 1.03 -4.88 5.81
CA VAL A 208 -0.31 -5.44 6.11
C VAL A 208 -0.56 -5.36 7.61
N ALA A 209 -1.75 -4.92 8.01
CA ALA A 209 -2.16 -4.94 9.40
C ALA A 209 -2.45 -6.39 9.83
N GLU A 210 -1.79 -6.84 10.90
CA GLU A 210 -2.05 -8.13 11.52
C GLU A 210 -2.80 -7.96 12.85
N PRO A 211 -3.76 -8.86 13.16
CA PRO A 211 -4.25 -9.95 12.34
C PRO A 211 -5.15 -9.45 11.19
N VAL A 212 -5.17 -10.22 10.09
CA VAL A 212 -6.16 -10.00 9.02
C VAL A 212 -7.57 -10.28 9.53
N GLN A 213 -8.55 -9.56 9.00
CA GLN A 213 -9.94 -9.71 9.37
C GLN A 213 -10.59 -10.76 8.50
N GLU A 214 -11.41 -11.65 9.06
CA GLU A 214 -12.08 -12.70 8.31
C GLU A 214 -13.59 -12.44 8.26
N LYS A 215 -14.19 -12.59 7.07
CA LYS A 215 -15.65 -12.42 6.86
C LYS A 215 -16.16 -13.42 5.83
N TYR A 216 -17.42 -13.85 5.96
CA TYR A 216 -18.07 -14.66 4.92
C TYR A 216 -18.39 -13.81 3.68
N SER A 217 -18.30 -14.43 2.50
CA SER A 217 -18.63 -13.80 1.22
C SER A 217 -19.25 -14.81 0.25
N ASP A 218 -20.35 -14.41 -0.39
CA ASP A 218 -20.96 -15.19 -1.47
C ASP A 218 -20.26 -15.02 -2.82
N THR A 219 -19.43 -13.98 -2.95
CA THR A 219 -18.75 -13.60 -4.19
C THR A 219 -17.30 -14.09 -4.23
N TYR A 220 -16.58 -13.98 -3.12
CA TYR A 220 -15.16 -14.32 -3.04
C TYR A 220 -14.96 -15.70 -2.43
N VAL A 221 -14.12 -16.53 -3.05
CA VAL A 221 -13.72 -17.84 -2.51
C VAL A 221 -12.87 -17.69 -1.25
N GLN A 222 -12.81 -18.75 -0.44
CA GLN A 222 -12.02 -18.75 0.80
C GLN A 222 -10.54 -18.40 0.55
N GLY A 223 -9.97 -17.54 1.40
CA GLY A 223 -8.56 -17.13 1.35
C GLY A 223 -8.24 -15.99 0.38
N VAL A 224 -9.25 -15.39 -0.24
CA VAL A 224 -9.13 -14.24 -1.14
C VAL A 224 -9.51 -12.94 -0.42
N VAL A 225 -8.78 -11.86 -0.68
CA VAL A 225 -9.09 -10.53 -0.15
C VAL A 225 -10.38 -10.02 -0.79
N MET A 226 -11.39 -9.78 0.03
CA MET A 226 -12.70 -9.27 -0.40
C MET A 226 -12.79 -7.74 -0.27
N GLU A 227 -12.08 -7.18 0.70
CA GLU A 227 -12.10 -5.75 1.01
C GLU A 227 -10.76 -5.34 1.62
N GLN A 228 -10.37 -4.08 1.42
CA GLN A 228 -9.17 -3.50 1.99
C GLN A 228 -9.46 -2.08 2.50
N GLU A 229 -8.72 -1.66 3.51
CA GLU A 229 -8.78 -0.32 4.06
C GLU A 229 -7.36 0.16 4.44
N PRO A 230 -6.88 1.31 3.93
CA PRO A 230 -7.56 2.28 3.06
C PRO A 230 -7.84 1.77 1.63
N LYS A 231 -8.62 2.56 0.86
CA LYS A 231 -9.08 2.18 -0.48
C LYS A 231 -7.93 2.24 -1.49
N PRO A 232 -7.99 1.46 -2.59
CA PRO A 232 -7.02 1.55 -3.66
C PRO A 232 -6.92 3.00 -4.20
N GLY A 233 -5.69 3.49 -4.34
CA GLY A 233 -5.42 4.87 -4.78
C GLY A 233 -5.26 5.89 -3.65
N ASP A 234 -5.64 5.56 -2.41
CA ASP A 234 -5.39 6.43 -1.27
C ASP A 234 -3.87 6.61 -1.03
N LYS A 235 -3.50 7.69 -0.33
CA LYS A 235 -2.10 7.97 0.00
C LYS A 235 -1.83 7.71 1.47
N LEU A 236 -0.84 6.87 1.74
CA LEU A 236 -0.36 6.55 3.07
C LEU A 236 1.10 6.92 3.23
N ALA A 237 1.54 7.19 4.45
CA ALA A 237 2.98 7.31 4.71
C ALA A 237 3.66 5.95 4.47
N LYS A 238 4.89 5.96 3.98
CA LYS A 238 5.74 4.78 3.85
C LYS A 238 5.77 3.99 5.17
N GLY A 239 5.59 2.67 5.08
CA GLY A 239 5.52 1.77 6.23
C GLY A 239 4.18 1.74 6.97
N SER A 240 3.18 2.52 6.53
CA SER A 240 1.83 2.44 7.10
C SER A 240 1.18 1.09 6.79
N ALA A 241 0.27 0.65 7.65
CA ALA A 241 -0.43 -0.61 7.52
C ALA A 241 -1.74 -0.47 6.71
N VAL A 242 -2.06 -1.50 5.92
CA VAL A 242 -3.32 -1.69 5.21
C VAL A 242 -4.05 -2.87 5.85
N VAL A 243 -5.28 -2.63 6.29
CA VAL A 243 -6.18 -3.66 6.84
C VAL A 243 -6.79 -4.43 5.69
N LEU A 244 -6.72 -5.76 5.76
CA LEU A 244 -7.32 -6.66 4.78
C LEU A 244 -8.46 -7.46 5.40
N TYR A 245 -9.56 -7.56 4.67
CA TYR A 245 -10.65 -8.48 4.95
C TYR A 245 -10.57 -9.66 3.98
N VAL A 246 -10.42 -10.86 4.51
CA VAL A 246 -10.24 -12.11 3.77
C VAL A 246 -11.54 -12.91 3.85
N SER A 247 -11.94 -13.46 2.70
CA SER A 247 -13.13 -14.28 2.61
C SER A 247 -12.92 -15.64 3.30
N MET A 248 -13.89 -16.03 4.12
CA MET A 248 -14.03 -17.38 4.66
C MET A 248 -14.80 -18.32 3.71
N GLY A 249 -15.19 -17.84 2.53
CA GLY A 249 -16.13 -18.49 1.62
C GLY A 249 -17.58 -18.17 1.97
N LYS A 250 -18.51 -18.93 1.38
CA LYS A 250 -19.95 -18.75 1.61
C LYS A 250 -20.31 -19.03 3.05
N GLN A 251 -21.26 -18.29 3.59
CA GLN A 251 -21.77 -18.56 4.92
C GLN A 251 -22.46 -19.94 4.91
N PRO A 252 -22.08 -20.86 5.82
CA PRO A 252 -22.76 -22.14 5.91
C PRO A 252 -24.22 -21.93 6.32
N MET A 253 -25.13 -22.46 5.51
CA MET A 253 -26.56 -22.49 5.85
C MET A 253 -26.77 -23.52 6.96
N THR A 254 -27.53 -23.13 7.99
CA THR A 254 -27.88 -24.02 9.12
C THR A 254 -29.36 -24.31 9.13
N HIS A 255 -29.70 -25.57 9.42
CA HIS A 255 -31.07 -26.03 9.58
C HIS A 255 -31.24 -26.71 10.92
N LYS A 256 -32.44 -26.65 11.48
CA LYS A 256 -32.81 -27.42 12.67
C LYS A 256 -33.16 -28.84 12.25
N VAL A 257 -32.62 -29.82 12.95
CA VAL A 257 -32.96 -31.23 12.70
C VAL A 257 -34.43 -31.46 13.05
N PRO A 258 -35.27 -31.95 12.11
CA PRO A 258 -36.68 -32.25 12.39
C PRO A 258 -36.82 -33.45 13.32
N ASP A 259 -38.00 -33.60 13.93
CA ASP A 259 -38.34 -34.81 14.69
C ASP A 259 -38.69 -35.95 13.72
N LEU A 260 -37.81 -36.94 13.63
CA LEU A 260 -37.95 -38.13 12.79
C LEU A 260 -38.51 -39.32 13.57
N THR A 261 -38.72 -39.18 14.88
CA THR A 261 -39.19 -40.29 15.72
C THR A 261 -40.59 -40.75 15.28
N GLY A 262 -40.78 -42.07 15.18
CA GLY A 262 -42.04 -42.65 14.69
C GLY A 262 -42.30 -42.51 13.20
N LEU A 263 -41.40 -41.90 12.40
CA LEU A 263 -41.50 -41.94 10.95
C LEU A 263 -40.89 -43.22 10.38
N THR A 264 -41.32 -43.59 9.17
CA THR A 264 -40.63 -44.63 8.39
C THR A 264 -39.31 -44.08 7.84
N VAL A 265 -38.35 -44.96 7.56
CA VAL A 265 -37.05 -44.57 6.98
C VAL A 265 -37.22 -43.72 5.72
N GLU A 266 -38.17 -44.08 4.85
CA GLU A 266 -38.47 -43.35 3.61
C GLU A 266 -39.01 -41.93 3.88
N LYS A 267 -39.95 -41.79 4.82
CA LYS A 267 -40.50 -40.48 5.20
C LYS A 267 -39.45 -39.63 5.89
N ALA A 268 -38.65 -40.22 6.77
CA ALA A 268 -37.56 -39.54 7.45
C ALA A 268 -36.52 -39.02 6.45
N LYS A 269 -36.16 -39.83 5.44
CA LYS A 269 -35.29 -39.41 4.34
C LYS A 269 -35.89 -38.22 3.58
N ALA A 270 -37.16 -38.29 3.21
CA ALA A 270 -37.84 -37.20 2.50
C ALA A 270 -37.90 -35.89 3.32
N GLU A 271 -38.11 -35.96 4.65
CA GLU A 271 -38.08 -34.76 5.51
C GLU A 271 -36.68 -34.15 5.61
N LEU A 272 -35.63 -34.98 5.67
CA LEU A 272 -34.24 -34.51 5.68
C LEU A 272 -33.85 -33.88 4.33
N GLU A 273 -34.26 -34.48 3.21
CA GLU A 273 -33.96 -33.97 1.87
C GLU A 273 -34.53 -32.56 1.62
N LYS A 274 -35.71 -32.22 2.18
CA LYS A 274 -36.27 -30.86 2.11
C LYS A 274 -35.36 -29.80 2.74
N LEU A 275 -34.60 -30.21 3.76
CA LEU A 275 -33.63 -29.37 4.47
C LEU A 275 -32.20 -29.61 3.97
N LYS A 276 -32.04 -30.37 2.88
CA LYS A 276 -30.75 -30.79 2.32
C LYS A 276 -29.82 -31.44 3.35
N LEU A 277 -30.41 -32.15 4.30
CA LEU A 277 -29.72 -33.00 5.25
C LEU A 277 -29.65 -34.43 4.69
N ILE A 278 -28.62 -35.17 5.10
CA ILE A 278 -28.35 -36.52 4.58
C ILE A 278 -28.72 -37.54 5.64
N LEU A 279 -29.45 -38.60 5.28
CA LEU A 279 -29.67 -39.74 6.16
C LEU A 279 -28.46 -40.68 6.09
N ASP A 280 -27.92 -41.11 7.25
CA ASP A 280 -26.86 -42.13 7.27
C ASP A 280 -27.37 -43.46 6.68
N GLU A 281 -26.65 -44.01 5.72
CA GLU A 281 -26.97 -45.31 5.10
C GLU A 281 -26.78 -46.47 6.10
N ASN A 282 -25.93 -46.28 7.13
CA ASN A 282 -25.66 -47.27 8.16
C ASN A 282 -26.72 -47.26 9.26
N ILE A 283 -27.93 -47.67 8.90
CA ILE A 283 -29.08 -47.70 9.81
C ILE A 283 -28.88 -48.81 10.85
N THR A 284 -28.80 -48.41 12.13
CA THR A 284 -28.76 -49.36 13.25
C THR A 284 -30.17 -49.88 13.52
N ARG A 285 -30.35 -51.20 13.59
CA ARG A 285 -31.65 -51.82 13.89
C ARG A 285 -31.65 -52.48 15.26
N VAL A 286 -32.68 -52.21 16.05
CA VAL A 286 -32.84 -52.75 17.42
C VAL A 286 -34.27 -53.23 17.60
N LYS A 287 -34.47 -54.31 18.38
CA LYS A 287 -35.82 -54.77 18.74
C LYS A 287 -36.52 -53.72 19.60
N SER A 288 -37.78 -53.44 19.30
CA SER A 288 -38.61 -52.51 20.07
C SER A 288 -40.04 -53.00 20.16
N THR A 289 -40.64 -52.81 21.34
CA THR A 289 -42.07 -53.02 21.60
C THR A 289 -42.88 -51.72 21.52
N SER A 290 -42.22 -50.56 21.39
CA SER A 290 -42.89 -49.26 21.33
C SER A 290 -43.17 -48.81 19.89
N TYR A 291 -42.34 -49.22 18.94
CA TYR A 291 -42.42 -48.82 17.54
C TYR A 291 -42.48 -50.04 16.62
N PHE A 292 -43.31 -50.01 15.58
CA PHE A 292 -43.38 -51.05 14.56
C PHE A 292 -42.07 -51.18 13.79
N SER A 293 -41.85 -52.36 13.20
CA SER A 293 -40.69 -52.59 12.34
C SER A 293 -40.59 -51.53 11.23
N GLY A 294 -39.37 -51.05 10.96
CA GLY A 294 -39.10 -50.01 9.96
C GLY A 294 -39.33 -48.56 10.42
N HIS A 295 -39.76 -48.34 11.67
CA HIS A 295 -39.96 -46.99 12.24
C HIS A 295 -38.75 -46.53 13.05
N VAL A 296 -38.43 -45.24 12.98
CA VAL A 296 -37.33 -44.63 13.72
C VAL A 296 -37.67 -44.55 15.22
N ILE A 297 -36.78 -45.09 16.05
CA ILE A 297 -36.86 -45.05 17.52
C ILE A 297 -36.14 -43.80 18.03
N THR A 298 -34.90 -43.60 17.57
CA THR A 298 -34.03 -42.50 18.00
C THR A 298 -33.27 -41.93 16.83
N GLN A 299 -32.88 -40.67 16.94
CA GLN A 299 -32.07 -39.95 15.95
C GLN A 299 -30.90 -39.25 16.63
N ILE A 300 -29.81 -39.10 15.89
CA ILE A 300 -28.63 -38.32 16.28
C ILE A 300 -28.17 -37.54 15.04
N PRO A 301 -28.11 -36.20 15.07
CA PRO A 301 -28.38 -35.32 16.21
C PRO A 301 -29.86 -35.29 16.65
N ALA A 302 -30.09 -34.86 17.89
CA ALA A 302 -31.44 -34.76 18.45
C ALA A 302 -32.28 -33.72 17.71
N LYS A 303 -33.61 -33.80 17.83
CA LYS A 303 -34.50 -32.79 17.26
C LYS A 303 -34.15 -31.38 17.74
N ASP A 304 -34.43 -30.39 16.89
CA ASP A 304 -34.14 -28.97 17.08
C ASP A 304 -32.65 -28.60 17.21
N THR A 305 -31.73 -29.57 17.09
CA THR A 305 -30.29 -29.29 17.01
C THR A 305 -29.97 -28.55 15.72
N GLU A 306 -29.18 -27.48 15.78
CA GLU A 306 -28.72 -26.77 14.59
C GLU A 306 -27.55 -27.50 13.94
N VAL A 307 -27.70 -27.80 12.66
CA VAL A 307 -26.69 -28.50 11.85
C VAL A 307 -26.49 -27.77 10.52
N GLN A 308 -25.31 -27.90 9.92
CA GLN A 308 -25.03 -27.31 8.62
C GLN A 308 -25.71 -28.10 7.49
N GLU A 309 -26.04 -27.44 6.39
CA GLU A 309 -26.46 -28.07 5.14
C GLU A 309 -25.50 -29.22 4.77
N GLY A 310 -26.04 -30.37 4.38
CA GLY A 310 -25.26 -31.58 4.09
C GLY A 310 -24.85 -32.42 5.31
N SER A 311 -25.20 -32.02 6.53
CA SER A 311 -24.93 -32.83 7.72
C SER A 311 -25.68 -34.16 7.70
N THR A 312 -25.04 -35.19 8.25
CA THR A 312 -25.61 -36.54 8.32
C THR A 312 -26.39 -36.76 9.61
N VAL A 313 -27.62 -37.27 9.50
CA VAL A 313 -28.46 -37.69 10.62
C VAL A 313 -28.48 -39.21 10.68
N LYS A 314 -28.04 -39.77 11.80
CA LYS A 314 -28.10 -41.19 12.11
C LYS A 314 -29.42 -41.53 12.76
N VAL A 315 -30.04 -42.61 12.31
CA VAL A 315 -31.29 -43.10 12.89
C VAL A 315 -31.13 -44.54 13.37
N THR A 316 -31.76 -44.83 14.50
CA THR A 316 -31.96 -46.20 14.99
C THR A 316 -33.39 -46.61 14.69
N VAL A 317 -33.57 -47.72 14.02
CA VAL A 317 -34.86 -48.20 13.52
C VAL A 317 -35.29 -49.46 14.27
N SER A 318 -36.59 -49.61 14.49
CA SER A 318 -37.16 -50.80 15.10
C SER A 318 -37.11 -51.99 14.14
N ASP A 319 -36.68 -53.13 14.66
CA ASP A 319 -36.75 -54.44 13.99
C ASP A 319 -38.00 -55.24 14.40
N GLY A 320 -38.90 -54.63 15.18
CA GLY A 320 -40.07 -55.29 15.78
C GLY A 320 -39.79 -55.91 17.16
N PRO A 321 -40.76 -56.63 17.76
CA PRO A 321 -42.07 -57.02 17.20
C PRO A 321 -43.11 -55.88 17.15
N GLY A 322 -42.77 -54.71 17.68
CA GLY A 322 -43.70 -53.59 17.80
C GLY A 322 -44.69 -53.75 18.95
N PRO A 323 -45.60 -52.79 19.13
CA PRO A 323 -46.58 -52.83 20.20
C PRO A 323 -47.62 -53.93 19.98
N THR A 324 -47.96 -54.61 21.06
CA THR A 324 -49.02 -55.63 21.08
C THR A 324 -50.39 -54.97 21.05
N MET A 325 -51.35 -55.59 20.33
CA MET A 325 -52.74 -55.17 20.34
C MET A 325 -53.31 -55.26 21.76
N ARG A 326 -53.97 -54.20 22.21
CA ARG A 326 -54.80 -54.14 23.43
C ARG A 326 -56.21 -53.71 23.06
N THR A 327 -57.17 -53.92 23.95
CA THR A 327 -58.56 -53.49 23.77
C THR A 327 -58.95 -52.52 24.87
N ALA A 328 -59.73 -51.50 24.51
CA ALA A 328 -60.36 -50.57 25.45
C ALA A 328 -61.88 -50.64 25.28
N SER A 329 -62.60 -50.61 26.40
CA SER A 329 -64.06 -50.52 26.42
C SER A 329 -64.44 -49.07 26.60
N VAL A 330 -65.01 -48.46 25.56
CA VAL A 330 -65.36 -47.05 25.56
C VAL A 330 -66.87 -46.91 25.62
N GLU A 331 -67.35 -46.15 26.61
CA GLU A 331 -68.77 -45.84 26.78
C GLU A 331 -69.11 -44.51 26.11
N ALA A 332 -69.99 -44.55 25.11
CA ALA A 332 -70.60 -43.36 24.54
C ALA A 332 -71.93 -43.07 25.26
N LYS A 333 -72.03 -41.88 25.86
CA LYS A 333 -73.26 -41.41 26.50
C LYS A 333 -74.07 -40.56 25.53
N PHE A 334 -75.37 -40.81 25.48
CA PHE A 334 -76.31 -40.11 24.60
C PHE A 334 -77.30 -39.30 25.45
N ASP A 335 -77.86 -38.26 24.84
CA ASP A 335 -78.98 -37.53 25.44
C ASP A 335 -80.24 -38.41 25.32
N ASP A 336 -81.05 -38.50 26.38
CA ASP A 336 -82.24 -39.38 26.43
C ASP A 336 -83.42 -38.78 25.65
N ASP A 337 -83.28 -38.67 24.34
CA ASP A 337 -84.25 -38.02 23.44
C ASP A 337 -84.98 -38.99 22.49
N LYS A 338 -84.67 -40.29 22.59
CA LYS A 338 -85.21 -41.39 21.75
C LYS A 338 -84.96 -41.22 20.25
N LYS A 339 -84.04 -40.34 19.85
CA LYS A 339 -83.66 -40.14 18.45
C LYS A 339 -82.46 -41.00 18.08
N GLU A 340 -82.18 -41.01 16.78
CA GLU A 340 -81.00 -41.64 16.21
C GLU A 340 -79.83 -40.65 16.26
N HIS A 341 -78.71 -41.07 16.85
CA HIS A 341 -77.49 -40.29 16.92
C HIS A 341 -76.37 -40.95 16.12
N GLU A 342 -75.53 -40.14 15.47
CA GLU A 342 -74.35 -40.60 14.77
C GLU A 342 -73.19 -40.79 15.77
N LEU A 343 -72.74 -42.03 15.96
CA LEU A 343 -71.59 -42.35 16.81
C LEU A 343 -70.36 -42.60 15.92
N ARG A 344 -69.30 -41.84 16.16
CA ARG A 344 -67.99 -42.04 15.56
C ARG A 344 -66.92 -42.18 16.65
N ILE A 345 -66.28 -43.33 16.71
CA ILE A 345 -65.15 -43.58 17.62
C ILE A 345 -63.87 -43.60 16.78
N VAL A 346 -62.97 -42.66 17.08
CA VAL A 346 -61.69 -42.49 16.40
C VAL A 346 -60.59 -42.97 17.33
N VAL A 347 -59.78 -43.91 16.86
CA VAL A 347 -58.60 -44.40 17.57
C VAL A 347 -57.36 -43.82 16.90
N LYS A 348 -56.62 -43.01 17.65
CA LYS A 348 -55.31 -42.48 17.26
C LYS A 348 -54.23 -43.29 17.97
N ASP A 349 -53.71 -44.32 17.33
CA ASP A 349 -52.67 -45.19 17.88
C ASP A 349 -51.33 -45.01 17.13
N VAL A 350 -50.31 -45.80 17.48
CA VAL A 350 -49.00 -45.74 16.81
C VAL A 350 -49.01 -46.14 15.33
N ARG A 351 -50.13 -46.66 14.78
CA ARG A 351 -50.32 -46.90 13.33
C ARG A 351 -50.95 -45.71 12.62
N GLY A 352 -51.40 -44.71 13.37
CA GLY A 352 -52.06 -43.52 12.86
C GLY A 352 -53.50 -43.39 13.36
N THR A 353 -54.31 -42.65 12.61
CA THR A 353 -55.72 -42.40 12.95
C THR A 353 -56.61 -43.36 12.18
N THR A 354 -57.41 -44.13 12.90
CA THR A 354 -58.39 -45.06 12.33
C THR A 354 -59.78 -44.80 12.92
N ASP A 355 -60.81 -44.86 12.08
CA ASP A 355 -62.18 -44.84 12.54
C ASP A 355 -62.55 -46.26 13.01
N ALA A 356 -62.54 -46.50 14.32
CA ALA A 356 -62.80 -47.81 14.90
C ALA A 356 -64.30 -48.16 14.89
N PHE A 357 -65.18 -47.16 14.90
CA PHE A 357 -66.61 -47.33 14.71
C PHE A 357 -67.21 -46.08 14.06
N VAL A 358 -68.05 -46.28 13.05
CA VAL A 358 -68.90 -45.23 12.47
C VAL A 358 -70.28 -45.84 12.25
N GLY A 359 -71.31 -45.28 12.86
CA GLY A 359 -72.67 -45.75 12.63
C GLY A 359 -73.71 -45.01 13.45
N THR A 360 -74.96 -45.14 13.01
CA THR A 360 -76.11 -44.59 13.72
C THR A 360 -76.54 -45.55 14.82
N VAL A 361 -76.75 -45.02 16.02
CA VAL A 361 -77.25 -45.82 17.14
C VAL A 361 -78.53 -45.20 17.68
N LYS A 362 -79.58 -46.02 17.76
CA LYS A 362 -80.85 -45.71 18.39
C LYS A 362 -80.82 -46.31 19.78
N ASN A 363 -80.60 -45.52 20.83
CA ASN A 363 -80.60 -46.12 22.16
C ASN A 363 -80.93 -45.17 23.33
N GLU A 364 -81.36 -45.79 24.43
CA GLU A 364 -82.06 -45.18 25.56
C GLU A 364 -81.17 -44.84 26.79
N LYS A 365 -79.83 -44.67 26.64
CA LYS A 365 -78.92 -44.00 27.63
C LYS A 365 -77.41 -44.04 27.29
N SER A 366 -76.84 -45.20 26.96
CA SER A 366 -75.41 -45.33 26.59
C SER A 366 -75.13 -46.56 25.72
N VAL A 367 -73.99 -46.56 25.03
CA VAL A 367 -73.52 -47.67 24.19
C VAL A 367 -72.05 -47.90 24.49
N VAL A 368 -71.70 -49.13 24.85
CA VAL A 368 -70.30 -49.53 25.07
C VAL A 368 -69.77 -50.22 23.81
N LYS A 369 -68.61 -49.78 23.32
CA LYS A 369 -67.89 -50.41 22.21
C LYS A 369 -66.49 -50.80 22.64
N VAL A 370 -66.08 -52.01 22.26
CA VAL A 370 -64.70 -52.48 22.45
C VAL A 370 -63.91 -52.14 21.20
N VAL A 371 -62.83 -51.39 21.38
CA VAL A 371 -61.98 -50.93 20.27
C VAL A 371 -60.55 -51.42 20.47
N PRO A 372 -59.93 -52.04 19.44
CA PRO A 372 -58.54 -52.44 19.51
C PRO A 372 -57.62 -51.23 19.27
N TYR A 373 -56.54 -51.14 20.03
CA TYR A 373 -55.49 -50.13 19.88
C TYR A 373 -54.10 -50.75 20.08
N TYR A 374 -53.06 -50.07 19.60
CA TYR A 374 -51.69 -50.55 19.65
C TYR A 374 -50.79 -49.50 20.31
N GLY A 375 -50.05 -49.93 21.34
CA GLY A 375 -49.11 -49.06 22.06
C GLY A 375 -49.83 -47.87 22.70
N LYS A 376 -49.20 -46.69 22.67
CA LYS A 376 -49.84 -45.45 23.11
C LYS A 376 -50.95 -45.07 22.14
N ALA A 377 -52.15 -44.87 22.67
CA ALA A 377 -53.31 -44.54 21.86
C ALA A 377 -54.21 -43.51 22.54
N THR A 378 -54.85 -42.66 21.75
CA THR A 378 -55.89 -41.74 22.21
C THR A 378 -57.18 -42.09 21.48
N ILE A 379 -58.23 -42.35 22.24
CA ILE A 379 -59.53 -42.75 21.72
C ILE A 379 -60.51 -41.60 21.94
N GLN A 380 -61.07 -41.10 20.85
CA GLN A 380 -61.98 -39.98 20.84
C GLN A 380 -63.38 -40.44 20.42
N VAL A 381 -64.38 -40.09 21.22
CA VAL A 381 -65.78 -40.43 20.99
C VAL A 381 -66.52 -39.19 20.52
N TYR A 382 -67.02 -39.25 19.31
CA TYR A 382 -67.85 -38.21 18.70
C TYR A 382 -69.30 -38.68 18.63
N VAL A 383 -70.23 -37.87 19.10
CA VAL A 383 -71.67 -38.05 18.94
C VAL A 383 -72.21 -36.85 18.18
N ASP A 384 -72.91 -37.07 17.06
CA ASP A 384 -73.40 -36.04 16.14
C ASP A 384 -72.30 -35.03 15.75
N LYS A 385 -71.09 -35.53 15.50
CA LYS A 385 -69.88 -34.77 15.15
C LYS A 385 -69.32 -33.89 16.27
N ILE A 386 -69.82 -34.02 17.50
CA ILE A 386 -69.32 -33.32 18.69
C ILE A 386 -68.49 -34.29 19.53
N LEU A 387 -67.27 -33.89 19.92
CA LEU A 387 -66.42 -34.67 20.84
C LEU A 387 -67.08 -34.72 22.22
N LYS A 388 -67.51 -35.90 22.65
CA LYS A 388 -68.16 -36.15 23.95
C LYS A 388 -67.22 -36.79 24.97
N GLY A 389 -66.11 -37.40 24.53
CA GLY A 389 -65.13 -38.01 25.42
C GLY A 389 -63.80 -38.28 24.72
N GLU A 390 -62.71 -38.20 25.49
CA GLU A 390 -61.35 -38.54 25.07
C GLU A 390 -60.66 -39.32 26.17
N GLU A 391 -60.07 -40.45 25.82
CA GLU A 391 -59.33 -41.30 26.76
C GLU A 391 -57.97 -41.66 26.16
N SER A 392 -56.91 -41.45 26.94
CA SER A 392 -55.54 -41.75 26.53
C SER A 392 -55.03 -42.99 27.25
N PHE A 393 -54.45 -43.89 26.49
CA PHE A 393 -53.87 -45.15 26.94
C PHE A 393 -52.36 -45.15 26.68
N GLU A 394 -51.57 -45.57 27.67
CA GLU A 394 -50.10 -45.66 27.59
C GLU A 394 -49.55 -47.06 27.26
#